data_AF-A0A3D4HRS5-F1
#
_entry.id   AF-A0A3D4HRS5-F1
#
_cell.length_a   1.000
_cell.length_b   1.000
_cell.length_c   1.000
_cell.angle_alpha   90.00
_cell.angle_beta   90.00
_cell.angle_gamma   90.00
#
_symmetry.space_group_name_H-M   'P 1'
#
loop_
_entity.id
_entity.type
_entity.pdbx_description
1 polymer ?
#
loop_
_entity_poly.entity_id
_entity_poly.type
_entity_poly.pdbx_seq_one_letter_code
_entity_poly.pdbx_strand_id
1 'polypeptide(L)'
;DEVYKETKVFVEDYQRRIGEPFAFYLEKGKNTISFEVIKEPITYTSIIFKKAGKAADYNLVINDLKSKYPVYDDKDIICQAERAEGGTVYVEKNSSSINIQKNYSDSLLYPYHPYKIKYNTIGANNWKEPGNAISWDIAVPKEGLYEITFKGRQSLKRGVTSVRRLYINGAIPYSEMNAINFAYSSNMANYTVADSNGTPYLFYLREGINTISLECVMGDFGTIINDVEESMVQLNQMYLKVTQITGQTPDKFIDYQITKKIPDFATVMAAESERLNKIVDELVAITGEKGENTSLLEKMAVEAEGLSRNPEDVADEIAQLKENISALGTWLVNISEMPLELDSFIVSAPNADLKRAQNTFFESFYYGAIRFFASFFVKTSRVSEDTAAPSDNTIKVWMVNAGTAANTQSIGREQAQIIQNLIEEKFAPESGIHVELQLIPVDVVLRAALAGNSPDAVIGLSQATLQDFAMRGAVVDLSKLDGFSEAAGRYYQSEIDAASYLGGVYG
;
A
#
# COMPACT_ATOMS: atom_id res chain seq x y z
N ASP A 1 8.49 15.46 -26.63
CA ASP A 1 8.09 14.40 -25.68
C ASP A 1 8.00 13.08 -26.41
N GLU A 2 8.79 12.10 -25.97
CA GLU A 2 8.74 10.73 -26.47
C GLU A 2 7.59 10.01 -25.75
N VAL A 3 6.59 9.54 -26.48
CA VAL A 3 5.47 8.78 -25.89
C VAL A 3 5.91 7.33 -25.77
N TYR A 4 6.25 6.89 -24.55
CA TYR A 4 6.67 5.52 -24.28
C TYR A 4 5.53 4.51 -24.48
N LYS A 5 4.32 4.85 -24.01
CA LYS A 5 3.10 4.03 -24.12
C LYS A 5 1.86 4.90 -24.07
N GLU A 6 0.90 4.64 -24.96
CA GLU A 6 -0.41 5.30 -24.90
C GLU A 6 -1.34 4.49 -23.98
N THR A 7 -1.82 5.12 -22.92
CA THR A 7 -2.80 4.53 -22.00
C THR A 7 -4.12 5.28 -22.13
N LYS A 8 -5.24 4.54 -22.22
CA LYS A 8 -6.58 5.11 -22.27
C LYS A 8 -7.27 4.85 -20.94
N VAL A 9 -7.73 5.91 -20.29
CA VAL A 9 -8.38 5.85 -18.98
C VAL A 9 -9.65 6.69 -19.05
N PHE A 10 -10.75 6.17 -18.49
CA PHE A 10 -11.94 7.00 -18.26
C PHE A 10 -11.72 7.86 -17.02
N VAL A 11 -12.28 9.07 -17.00
CA VAL A 11 -12.20 9.90 -15.79
C VAL A 11 -12.99 9.22 -14.67
N GLU A 12 -12.32 8.89 -13.58
CA GLU A 12 -12.86 8.14 -12.45
C GLU A 12 -12.28 8.69 -11.14
N ASP A 13 -12.82 8.26 -10.00
CA ASP A 13 -12.33 8.66 -8.69
C ASP A 13 -10.89 8.19 -8.46
N TYR A 14 -9.98 9.12 -8.14
CA TYR A 14 -8.57 8.81 -7.88
C TYR A 14 -8.37 7.87 -6.69
N GLN A 15 -9.27 7.89 -5.72
CA GLN A 15 -9.24 6.98 -4.56
C GLN A 15 -9.96 5.66 -4.82
N ARG A 16 -10.58 5.48 -6.00
CA ARG A 16 -11.32 4.27 -6.37
C ARG A 16 -12.37 3.85 -5.34
N ARG A 17 -13.01 4.84 -4.68
CA ARG A 17 -14.18 4.60 -3.81
C ARG A 17 -15.36 4.17 -4.66
N ILE A 18 -15.48 4.76 -5.84
CA ILE A 18 -16.53 4.45 -6.81
C ILE A 18 -15.92 3.59 -7.92
N GLY A 19 -16.54 2.43 -8.16
CA GLY A 19 -16.06 1.45 -9.15
C GLY A 19 -16.38 1.81 -10.60
N GLU A 20 -17.20 2.84 -10.85
CA GLU A 20 -17.61 3.26 -12.19
C GLU A 20 -17.03 4.63 -12.56
N PRO A 21 -16.72 4.86 -13.85
CA PRO A 21 -16.31 6.18 -14.33
C PRO A 21 -17.34 7.28 -14.07
N PHE A 22 -16.87 8.52 -13.95
CA PHE A 22 -17.77 9.66 -13.76
C PHE A 22 -18.67 9.90 -14.96
N ALA A 23 -19.93 10.20 -14.66
CA ALA A 23 -20.89 10.70 -15.63
C ALA A 23 -20.89 12.24 -15.61
N PHE A 24 -20.69 12.85 -16.78
CA PHE A 24 -20.75 14.31 -16.94
C PHE A 24 -22.09 14.70 -17.53
N TYR A 25 -22.79 15.62 -16.86
CA TYR A 25 -23.94 16.30 -17.44
C TYR A 25 -23.42 17.36 -18.42
N LEU A 26 -23.85 17.30 -19.68
CA LEU A 26 -23.49 18.26 -20.71
C LEU A 26 -24.77 18.87 -21.28
N GLU A 27 -24.79 20.19 -21.38
CA GLU A 27 -25.87 20.90 -22.04
C GLU A 27 -25.76 20.75 -23.56
N LYS A 28 -26.89 20.90 -24.26
CA LYS A 28 -26.90 20.91 -25.72
C LYS A 28 -26.10 22.12 -26.22
N GLY A 29 -24.97 21.89 -26.89
CA GLY A 29 -24.17 22.93 -27.53
C GLY A 29 -22.72 22.92 -27.06
N LYS A 30 -22.17 24.11 -26.84
CA LYS A 30 -20.77 24.28 -26.40
C LYS A 30 -20.71 24.15 -24.89
N ASN A 31 -19.92 23.18 -24.42
CA ASN A 31 -19.58 23.00 -23.02
C ASN A 31 -18.10 23.36 -22.83
N THR A 32 -17.73 23.84 -21.65
CA THR A 32 -16.33 24.09 -21.28
C THR A 32 -15.93 23.07 -20.22
N ILE A 33 -14.84 22.35 -20.45
CA ILE A 33 -14.21 21.48 -19.46
C ILE A 33 -12.85 22.05 -19.11
N SER A 34 -12.60 22.19 -17.81
CA SER A 34 -11.34 22.67 -17.26
C SER A 34 -10.70 21.55 -16.44
N PHE A 35 -9.38 21.40 -16.58
CA PHE A 35 -8.58 20.49 -15.76
C PHE A 35 -7.67 21.33 -14.87
N GLU A 36 -7.74 21.10 -13.56
CA GLU A 36 -6.82 21.68 -12.59
C GLU A 36 -5.81 20.62 -12.16
N VAL A 37 -4.53 20.95 -12.28
CA VAL A 37 -3.44 20.08 -11.87
C VAL A 37 -3.16 20.30 -10.40
N ILE A 38 -3.35 19.26 -9.58
CA ILE A 38 -3.12 19.33 -8.13
C ILE A 38 -1.65 19.02 -7.78
N LYS A 39 -1.05 18.01 -8.44
CA LYS A 39 0.26 17.46 -8.03
C LYS A 39 1.31 17.49 -9.14
N GLU A 40 1.02 16.87 -10.28
CA GLU A 40 1.98 16.70 -11.38
C GLU A 40 1.40 17.14 -12.72
N PRO A 41 2.21 17.74 -13.62
CA PRO A 41 1.74 18.23 -14.91
C PRO A 41 1.11 17.10 -15.74
N ILE A 42 -0.05 17.39 -16.34
CA ILE A 42 -0.77 16.45 -17.20
C ILE A 42 -0.56 16.80 -18.67
N THR A 43 -0.21 15.79 -19.47
CA THR A 43 -0.20 15.87 -20.94
C THR A 43 -1.12 14.79 -21.48
N TYR A 44 -2.01 15.14 -22.41
CA TYR A 44 -2.91 14.21 -23.08
C TYR A 44 -2.77 14.34 -24.59
N THR A 45 -2.92 13.23 -25.30
CA THR A 45 -2.89 13.19 -26.77
C THR A 45 -4.27 13.48 -27.36
N SER A 46 -5.35 13.07 -26.67
CA SER A 46 -6.73 13.32 -27.07
C SER A 46 -7.69 13.24 -25.88
N ILE A 47 -8.84 13.90 -26.00
CA ILE A 47 -9.96 13.78 -25.06
C ILE A 47 -11.18 13.37 -25.88
N ILE A 48 -11.84 12.29 -25.48
CA ILE A 48 -12.98 11.72 -26.20
C ILE A 48 -14.16 11.59 -25.24
N PHE A 49 -15.28 12.20 -25.60
CA PHE A 49 -16.55 11.96 -24.91
C PHE A 49 -17.14 10.64 -25.39
N LYS A 50 -17.18 9.67 -24.50
CA LYS A 50 -17.71 8.34 -24.79
C LYS A 50 -18.44 7.82 -23.57
N LYS A 51 -19.58 7.16 -23.81
CA LYS A 51 -20.25 6.36 -22.78
C LYS A 51 -19.33 5.21 -22.37
N ALA A 52 -18.98 5.13 -21.09
CA ALA A 52 -18.29 3.96 -20.55
C ALA A 52 -19.16 2.72 -20.75
N GLY A 53 -18.58 1.66 -21.31
CA GLY A 53 -19.25 0.36 -21.37
C GLY A 53 -19.33 -0.20 -19.95
N LYS A 54 -20.51 -0.68 -19.55
CA LYS A 54 -20.67 -1.43 -18.32
C LYS A 54 -20.45 -2.91 -18.64
N ALA A 55 -19.55 -3.57 -17.92
CA ALA A 55 -19.38 -5.01 -18.04
C ALA A 55 -20.71 -5.69 -17.70
N ALA A 56 -21.11 -6.67 -18.50
CA ALA A 56 -22.31 -7.44 -18.25
C ALA A 56 -22.05 -8.42 -17.10
N ASP A 57 -23.12 -8.77 -16.37
CA ASP A 57 -23.05 -9.77 -15.32
C ASP A 57 -22.68 -11.13 -15.91
N TYR A 58 -21.84 -11.90 -15.22
CA TYR A 58 -21.33 -13.18 -15.70
C TYR A 58 -22.43 -14.12 -16.19
N ASN A 59 -23.53 -14.20 -15.44
CA ASN A 59 -24.67 -15.08 -15.73
C ASN A 59 -25.34 -14.79 -17.08
N LEU A 60 -25.23 -13.56 -17.59
CA LEU A 60 -25.79 -13.18 -18.89
C LEU A 60 -24.89 -13.56 -20.06
N VAL A 61 -23.59 -13.70 -19.84
CA VAL A 61 -22.58 -13.84 -20.91
C VAL A 61 -22.01 -15.26 -20.99
N ILE A 62 -21.97 -16.00 -19.88
CA ILE A 62 -21.26 -17.27 -19.81
C ILE A 62 -21.79 -18.34 -20.77
N ASN A 63 -23.12 -18.41 -20.98
CA ASN A 63 -23.70 -19.40 -21.89
C ASN A 63 -23.31 -19.12 -23.35
N ASP A 64 -23.24 -17.84 -23.73
CA ASP A 64 -22.77 -17.43 -25.06
C ASP A 64 -21.27 -17.76 -25.23
N LEU A 65 -20.45 -17.47 -24.22
CA LEU A 65 -19.02 -17.82 -24.24
C LEU A 65 -18.78 -19.33 -24.36
N LYS A 66 -19.50 -20.14 -23.58
CA LYS A 66 -19.42 -21.61 -23.64
C LYS A 66 -19.87 -22.18 -24.99
N SER A 67 -20.73 -21.47 -25.72
CA SER A 67 -21.15 -21.88 -27.06
C SER A 67 -20.10 -21.56 -28.15
N LYS A 68 -19.23 -20.59 -27.89
CA LYS A 68 -18.23 -20.08 -28.85
C LYS A 68 -16.84 -20.67 -28.64
N TYR A 69 -16.47 -20.93 -27.38
CA TYR A 69 -15.11 -21.32 -27.02
C TYR A 69 -15.12 -22.59 -26.18
N PRO A 70 -14.13 -23.48 -26.38
CA PRO A 70 -13.97 -24.66 -25.56
C PRO A 70 -13.60 -24.27 -24.13
N VAL A 71 -14.05 -25.09 -23.18
CA VAL A 71 -13.55 -25.04 -21.81
C VAL A 71 -12.18 -25.69 -21.78
N TYR A 72 -11.20 -25.03 -21.16
CA TYR A 72 -9.85 -25.55 -21.06
C TYR A 72 -9.80 -26.84 -20.22
N ASP A 73 -9.06 -27.83 -20.70
CA ASP A 73 -9.01 -29.19 -20.14
C ASP A 73 -7.58 -29.75 -20.03
N ASP A 74 -6.57 -28.90 -20.20
CA ASP A 74 -5.15 -29.27 -20.20
C ASP A 74 -4.47 -28.85 -18.89
N LYS A 75 -3.15 -28.99 -18.80
CA LYS A 75 -2.37 -28.76 -17.57
C LYS A 75 -2.45 -27.31 -17.07
N ASP A 76 -2.42 -27.17 -15.76
CA ASP A 76 -2.35 -25.87 -15.08
C ASP A 76 -1.09 -25.08 -15.46
N ILE A 77 -1.26 -23.77 -15.60
CA ILE A 77 -0.20 -22.82 -15.92
C ILE A 77 0.06 -21.97 -14.68
N ILE A 78 1.20 -22.20 -14.03
CA ILE A 78 1.62 -21.43 -12.86
C ILE A 78 2.41 -20.23 -13.31
N CYS A 79 1.95 -19.04 -12.95
CA CYS A 79 2.53 -17.75 -13.29
C CYS A 79 3.12 -17.14 -12.01
N GLN A 80 4.45 -16.92 -11.96
CA GLN A 80 5.09 -16.23 -10.84
C GLN A 80 4.68 -14.75 -10.85
N ALA A 81 4.31 -14.20 -9.69
CA ALA A 81 3.74 -12.85 -9.62
C ALA A 81 4.81 -11.74 -9.68
N GLU A 82 6.03 -12.04 -9.28
CA GLU A 82 7.11 -11.10 -9.09
C GLU A 82 8.18 -11.14 -10.20
N ARG A 83 8.12 -12.13 -11.09
CA ARG A 83 9.11 -12.31 -12.18
C ARG A 83 8.53 -13.00 -13.41
N ALA A 84 9.22 -12.85 -14.54
CA ALA A 84 8.95 -13.56 -15.79
C ALA A 84 9.42 -15.03 -15.71
N GLU A 85 8.67 -15.87 -14.99
CA GLU A 85 8.93 -17.30 -14.86
C GLU A 85 7.63 -18.11 -14.81
N GLY A 86 7.70 -19.36 -15.30
CA GLY A 86 6.52 -20.20 -15.47
C GLY A 86 5.70 -19.73 -16.68
N GLY A 87 4.41 -19.44 -16.45
CA GLY A 87 3.52 -18.86 -17.46
C GLY A 87 3.65 -17.33 -17.62
N THR A 88 4.36 -16.65 -16.72
CA THR A 88 4.55 -15.20 -16.75
C THR A 88 5.61 -14.82 -17.78
N VAL A 89 5.24 -13.97 -18.74
CA VAL A 89 6.13 -13.44 -19.77
C VAL A 89 6.69 -12.08 -19.37
N TYR A 90 5.84 -11.21 -18.82
CA TYR A 90 6.23 -9.86 -18.42
C TYR A 90 5.41 -9.38 -17.22
N VAL A 91 6.00 -8.52 -16.39
CA VAL A 91 5.36 -7.92 -15.21
C VAL A 91 5.49 -6.41 -15.31
N GLU A 92 4.36 -5.72 -15.30
CA GLU A 92 4.26 -4.26 -15.31
C GLU A 92 3.62 -3.76 -14.02
N LYS A 93 4.17 -2.67 -13.47
CA LYS A 93 3.65 -1.99 -12.28
C LYS A 93 3.42 -0.53 -12.65
N ASN A 94 2.25 0.01 -12.31
CA ASN A 94 1.99 1.43 -12.56
C ASN A 94 2.60 2.37 -11.50
N SER A 95 3.17 1.81 -10.44
CA SER A 95 3.85 2.54 -9.37
C SER A 95 5.22 1.94 -9.05
N SER A 96 6.18 2.83 -8.81
CA SER A 96 7.51 2.49 -8.29
C SER A 96 7.48 2.07 -6.82
N SER A 97 6.42 2.40 -6.07
CA SER A 97 6.28 1.99 -4.67
C SER A 97 6.06 0.49 -4.52
N ILE A 98 5.48 -0.18 -5.52
CA ILE A 98 5.23 -1.63 -5.50
C ILE A 98 6.56 -2.38 -5.66
N ASN A 99 7.00 -3.06 -4.60
CA ASN A 99 8.28 -3.77 -4.60
C ASN A 99 8.11 -5.28 -4.49
N ILE A 100 9.11 -6.00 -5.01
CA ILE A 100 9.29 -7.44 -4.79
C ILE A 100 9.68 -7.64 -3.32
N GLN A 101 9.08 -8.64 -2.69
CA GLN A 101 9.20 -8.95 -1.29
C GLN A 101 9.92 -10.28 -1.07
N LYS A 102 10.47 -10.41 0.14
CA LYS A 102 11.07 -11.64 0.64
C LYS A 102 10.12 -12.27 1.65
N ASN A 103 9.72 -13.49 1.39
CA ASN A 103 8.95 -14.27 2.33
C ASN A 103 9.62 -15.61 2.54
N TYR A 104 10.23 -15.74 3.71
CA TYR A 104 10.82 -17.00 4.14
C TYR A 104 9.85 -17.74 5.07
N SER A 105 8.75 -17.15 5.53
CA SER A 105 7.84 -17.80 6.48
C SER A 105 7.12 -19.04 5.93
N ASP A 106 7.01 -19.17 4.62
CA ASP A 106 6.32 -20.27 3.94
C ASP A 106 7.27 -21.06 3.02
N SER A 107 7.41 -22.36 3.29
CA SER A 107 8.24 -23.27 2.49
C SER A 107 7.66 -23.68 1.14
N LEU A 108 6.40 -23.37 0.84
CA LEU A 108 5.77 -23.65 -0.46
C LEU A 108 5.92 -22.48 -1.46
N LEU A 109 6.63 -21.43 -1.08
CA LEU A 109 6.94 -20.33 -1.98
C LEU A 109 8.00 -20.74 -2.99
N TYR A 110 8.00 -20.07 -4.14
CA TYR A 110 8.99 -20.31 -5.17
C TYR A 110 9.67 -19.01 -5.59
N PRO A 111 11.01 -18.91 -5.54
CA PRO A 111 11.93 -19.84 -4.91
C PRO A 111 11.85 -19.79 -3.37
N TYR A 112 12.06 -20.93 -2.71
CA TYR A 112 12.19 -21.00 -1.24
C TYR A 112 13.58 -21.47 -0.82
N HIS A 113 14.08 -20.90 0.27
CA HIS A 113 15.28 -21.40 0.93
C HIS A 113 15.18 -21.16 2.45
N PRO A 114 15.53 -22.15 3.31
CA PRO A 114 15.28 -22.05 4.75
C PRO A 114 16.07 -20.94 5.47
N TYR A 115 17.24 -20.56 4.94
CA TYR A 115 18.16 -19.59 5.56
C TYR A 115 18.81 -18.58 4.61
N LYS A 116 18.53 -18.63 3.31
CA LYS A 116 19.00 -17.63 2.35
C LYS A 116 17.81 -16.74 2.04
N ILE A 117 18.03 -15.44 2.00
CA ILE A 117 16.99 -14.51 1.61
C ILE A 117 16.70 -14.74 0.12
N LYS A 118 15.43 -14.97 -0.18
CA LYS A 118 14.92 -15.10 -1.55
C LYS A 118 13.78 -14.10 -1.72
N TYR A 119 13.86 -13.35 -2.80
CA TYR A 119 12.71 -12.67 -3.35
C TYR A 119 11.80 -13.73 -3.98
N ASN A 120 10.52 -13.70 -3.65
CA ASN A 120 9.56 -14.74 -4.05
C ASN A 120 8.09 -14.29 -3.97
N THR A 121 7.83 -13.05 -3.57
CA THR A 121 6.48 -12.48 -3.56
C THR A 121 6.52 -11.04 -4.02
N ILE A 122 5.39 -10.43 -4.31
CA ILE A 122 5.27 -9.02 -4.69
C ILE A 122 4.14 -8.33 -3.93
N GLY A 123 4.29 -7.03 -3.68
CA GLY A 123 3.25 -6.20 -3.06
C GLY A 123 3.37 -6.12 -1.54
N ALA A 124 2.43 -6.72 -0.82
CA ALA A 124 2.20 -6.57 0.61
C ALA A 124 1.88 -5.10 1.00
N ASN A 125 2.56 -4.53 1.99
CA ASN A 125 2.38 -3.14 2.42
C ASN A 125 2.65 -2.13 1.29
N ASN A 126 3.44 -2.54 0.30
CA ASN A 126 3.84 -1.69 -0.82
C ASN A 126 2.81 -1.72 -1.98
N TRP A 127 1.75 -2.51 -1.85
CA TRP A 127 0.63 -2.56 -2.78
C TRP A 127 -0.70 -2.44 -2.03
N LYS A 128 -0.86 -1.29 -1.36
CA LYS A 128 -2.02 -0.98 -0.50
C LYS A 128 -2.85 0.21 -0.96
N GLU A 129 -2.28 1.09 -1.78
CA GLU A 129 -2.95 2.33 -2.17
C GLU A 129 -3.91 2.08 -3.33
N PRO A 130 -5.15 2.59 -3.27
CA PRO A 130 -6.07 2.56 -4.39
C PRO A 130 -5.47 3.13 -5.68
N GLY A 131 -5.79 2.52 -6.82
CA GLY A 131 -5.23 2.86 -8.13
C GLY A 131 -3.89 2.18 -8.44
N ASN A 132 -3.13 1.70 -7.44
CA ASN A 132 -1.92 0.94 -7.70
C ASN A 132 -2.27 -0.43 -8.29
N ALA A 133 -1.61 -0.79 -9.39
CA ALA A 133 -1.91 -1.98 -10.18
C ALA A 133 -0.65 -2.74 -10.58
N ILE A 134 -0.80 -4.07 -10.68
CA ILE A 134 0.17 -4.97 -11.27
C ILE A 134 -0.50 -5.66 -12.46
N SER A 135 0.19 -5.71 -13.59
CA SER A 135 -0.24 -6.40 -14.81
C SER A 135 0.76 -7.47 -15.20
N TRP A 136 0.27 -8.64 -15.55
CA TRP A 136 1.04 -9.78 -16.00
C TRP A 136 0.66 -10.15 -17.42
N ASP A 137 1.64 -10.15 -18.32
CA ASP A 137 1.47 -10.82 -19.60
C ASP A 137 1.76 -12.30 -19.40
N ILE A 138 0.81 -13.13 -19.80
CA ILE A 138 0.88 -14.58 -19.69
C ILE A 138 0.71 -15.23 -21.05
N ALA A 139 1.40 -16.34 -21.27
CA ALA A 139 1.22 -17.15 -22.47
C ALA A 139 0.33 -18.35 -22.16
N VAL A 140 -0.78 -18.49 -22.89
CA VAL A 140 -1.65 -19.67 -22.81
C VAL A 140 -1.54 -20.51 -24.09
N PRO A 141 -1.58 -21.84 -24.00
CA PRO A 141 -1.25 -22.73 -25.12
C PRO A 141 -2.38 -22.85 -26.14
N LYS A 142 -3.63 -22.56 -25.75
CA LYS A 142 -4.81 -22.72 -26.60
C LYS A 142 -5.84 -21.64 -26.26
N GLU A 143 -6.64 -21.24 -27.24
CA GLU A 143 -7.78 -20.38 -26.98
C GLU A 143 -8.88 -21.15 -26.21
N GLY A 144 -9.48 -20.53 -25.20
CA GLY A 144 -10.51 -21.18 -24.41
C GLY A 144 -10.97 -20.41 -23.18
N LEU A 145 -11.79 -21.08 -22.37
CA LEU A 145 -12.31 -20.60 -21.10
C LEU A 145 -11.54 -21.24 -19.94
N TYR A 146 -10.99 -20.40 -19.07
CA TYR A 146 -10.08 -20.78 -17.99
C TYR A 146 -10.57 -20.33 -16.62
N GLU A 147 -10.18 -21.03 -15.57
CA GLU A 147 -10.26 -20.50 -14.20
C GLU A 147 -8.97 -19.76 -13.84
N ILE A 148 -9.10 -18.77 -12.94
CA ILE A 148 -7.96 -18.03 -12.39
C ILE A 148 -7.97 -18.19 -10.88
N THR A 149 -6.84 -18.60 -10.32
CA THR A 149 -6.63 -18.69 -8.87
C THR A 149 -5.36 -17.96 -8.45
N PHE A 150 -5.48 -17.04 -7.51
CA PHE A 150 -4.36 -16.29 -6.96
C PHE A 150 -3.86 -16.93 -5.67
N LYS A 151 -2.57 -17.26 -5.57
CA LYS A 151 -1.93 -17.65 -4.33
C LYS A 151 -1.31 -16.42 -3.68
N GLY A 152 -1.90 -15.96 -2.58
CA GLY A 152 -1.47 -14.75 -1.88
C GLY A 152 -1.90 -14.75 -0.42
N ARG A 153 -1.68 -13.62 0.26
CA ARG A 153 -2.21 -13.38 1.61
C ARG A 153 -2.45 -11.91 1.88
N GLN A 154 -3.42 -11.66 2.76
CA GLN A 154 -3.59 -10.41 3.48
C GLN A 154 -3.31 -10.72 4.94
N SER A 155 -2.11 -10.39 5.42
CA SER A 155 -1.71 -10.65 6.82
C SER A 155 -1.47 -9.38 7.65
N LEU A 156 -1.72 -8.20 7.08
CA LEU A 156 -1.30 -6.92 7.68
C LEU A 156 -2.41 -6.22 8.43
N LYS A 157 -3.67 -6.38 8.02
CA LYS A 157 -4.81 -5.73 8.67
C LYS A 157 -5.93 -6.72 8.92
N ARG A 158 -6.07 -7.11 10.18
CA ARG A 158 -7.19 -7.92 10.65
C ARG A 158 -8.49 -7.10 10.53
N GLY A 159 -9.60 -7.73 10.15
CA GLY A 159 -10.85 -7.02 9.87
C GLY A 159 -10.80 -6.07 8.67
N VAL A 160 -9.89 -6.29 7.71
CA VAL A 160 -9.90 -5.62 6.39
C VAL A 160 -9.72 -6.67 5.29
N THR A 161 -10.69 -6.73 4.39
CA THR A 161 -10.62 -7.53 3.17
C THR A 161 -9.95 -6.69 2.10
N SER A 162 -8.86 -7.18 1.50
CA SER A 162 -8.21 -6.46 0.42
C SER A 162 -9.01 -6.65 -0.86
N VAL A 163 -9.40 -5.56 -1.52
CA VAL A 163 -10.24 -5.61 -2.72
C VAL A 163 -9.43 -5.29 -3.97
N ARG A 164 -9.65 -6.04 -5.05
CA ARG A 164 -9.02 -5.77 -6.36
C ARG A 164 -10.05 -5.69 -7.46
N ARG A 165 -9.79 -4.85 -8.47
CA ARG A 165 -10.47 -4.90 -9.76
C ARG A 165 -9.63 -5.76 -10.71
N LEU A 166 -10.25 -6.76 -11.33
CA LEU A 166 -9.60 -7.67 -12.28
C LEU A 166 -9.89 -7.25 -13.73
N TYR A 167 -8.82 -7.15 -14.52
CA TYR A 167 -8.90 -6.92 -15.96
C TYR A 167 -8.27 -8.08 -16.72
N ILE A 168 -8.89 -8.41 -17.85
CA ILE A 168 -8.35 -9.33 -18.86
C ILE A 168 -8.19 -8.54 -20.16
N ASN A 169 -6.97 -8.48 -20.69
CA ASN A 169 -6.63 -7.72 -21.90
C ASN A 169 -7.10 -6.25 -21.85
N GLY A 170 -7.00 -5.62 -20.67
CA GLY A 170 -7.39 -4.22 -20.44
C GLY A 170 -8.89 -3.97 -20.30
N ALA A 171 -9.73 -5.01 -20.29
CA ALA A 171 -11.16 -4.89 -20.09
C ALA A 171 -11.61 -5.66 -18.84
N ILE A 172 -12.61 -5.11 -18.14
CA ILE A 172 -13.29 -5.80 -17.04
C ILE A 172 -14.20 -6.85 -17.70
N PRO A 173 -13.97 -8.17 -17.51
CA PRO A 173 -14.70 -9.18 -18.25
C PRO A 173 -16.16 -9.28 -17.80
N TYR A 174 -16.42 -9.15 -16.49
CA TYR A 174 -17.75 -9.27 -15.87
C TYR A 174 -17.96 -8.17 -14.82
N SER A 175 -19.20 -7.77 -14.56
CA SER A 175 -19.49 -6.71 -13.58
C SER A 175 -18.94 -7.02 -12.18
N GLU A 176 -18.93 -8.30 -11.82
CA GLU A 176 -18.41 -8.83 -10.55
C GLU A 176 -16.89 -8.63 -10.41
N MET A 177 -16.16 -8.47 -11.52
CA MET A 177 -14.71 -8.25 -11.50
C MET A 177 -14.33 -6.81 -11.12
N ASN A 178 -15.31 -5.92 -10.90
CA ASN A 178 -15.06 -4.60 -10.32
C ASN A 178 -14.54 -4.66 -8.89
N ALA A 179 -14.87 -5.71 -8.15
CA ALA A 179 -14.46 -5.90 -6.76
C ALA A 179 -14.36 -7.41 -6.43
N ILE A 180 -13.15 -7.95 -6.48
CA ILE A 180 -12.84 -9.28 -5.98
C ILE A 180 -12.16 -9.18 -4.61
N ASN A 181 -12.58 -10.04 -3.69
CA ASN A 181 -12.22 -9.97 -2.28
C ASN A 181 -11.12 -10.97 -1.91
N PHE A 182 -10.07 -10.47 -1.26
CA PHE A 182 -9.01 -11.26 -0.65
C PHE A 182 -9.14 -11.16 0.87
N ALA A 183 -9.79 -12.16 1.45
CA ALA A 183 -10.02 -12.23 2.90
C ALA A 183 -8.70 -12.31 3.69
N TYR A 184 -8.73 -11.82 4.93
CA TYR A 184 -7.60 -11.89 5.85
C TYR A 184 -7.11 -13.33 6.05
N SER A 185 -5.80 -13.53 5.89
CA SER A 185 -5.12 -14.78 6.20
C SER A 185 -3.66 -14.49 6.58
N SER A 186 -3.23 -15.00 7.74
CA SER A 186 -1.82 -14.91 8.16
C SER A 186 -0.89 -15.74 7.27
N ASN A 187 -1.43 -16.83 6.69
CA ASN A 187 -0.74 -17.74 5.79
C ASN A 187 -1.11 -17.48 4.33
N MET A 188 -0.31 -17.97 3.39
CA MET A 188 -0.71 -18.01 1.98
C MET A 188 -1.99 -18.83 1.82
N ALA A 189 -2.86 -18.41 0.91
CA ALA A 189 -4.10 -19.09 0.57
C ALA A 189 -4.31 -19.00 -0.95
N ASN A 190 -5.00 -20.01 -1.49
CA ASN A 190 -5.48 -19.99 -2.87
C ASN A 190 -6.84 -19.29 -2.89
N TYR A 191 -6.91 -18.19 -3.62
CA TYR A 191 -8.12 -17.41 -3.87
C TYR A 191 -8.55 -17.65 -5.32
N THR A 192 -9.40 -18.66 -5.52
CA THR A 192 -10.06 -18.88 -6.82
C THR A 192 -11.09 -17.79 -7.05
N VAL A 193 -11.03 -17.14 -8.21
CA VAL A 193 -11.97 -16.07 -8.55
C VAL A 193 -13.33 -16.72 -8.82
N ALA A 194 -14.23 -16.61 -7.85
CA ALA A 194 -15.49 -17.34 -7.79
C ALA A 194 -16.64 -16.45 -7.28
N ASP A 195 -17.87 -16.89 -7.53
CA ASP A 195 -19.07 -16.25 -7.00
C ASP A 195 -19.21 -16.46 -5.48
N SER A 196 -20.24 -15.87 -4.88
CA SER A 196 -20.51 -15.99 -3.44
C SER A 196 -20.79 -17.42 -2.97
N ASN A 197 -21.12 -18.34 -3.87
CA ASN A 197 -21.35 -19.77 -3.58
C ASN A 197 -20.08 -20.60 -3.75
N GLY A 198 -18.96 -19.99 -4.15
CA GLY A 198 -17.70 -20.66 -4.45
C GLY A 198 -17.66 -21.29 -5.85
N THR A 199 -18.58 -20.94 -6.75
CA THR A 199 -18.54 -21.39 -8.15
C THR A 199 -17.53 -20.54 -8.93
N PRO A 200 -16.46 -21.12 -9.50
CA PRO A 200 -15.46 -20.34 -10.21
C PRO A 200 -16.01 -19.64 -11.45
N TYR A 201 -15.51 -18.42 -11.68
CA TYR A 201 -15.73 -17.71 -12.93
C TYR A 201 -14.79 -18.25 -14.02
N LEU A 202 -15.34 -18.38 -15.22
CA LEU A 202 -14.57 -18.76 -16.40
C LEU A 202 -14.17 -17.52 -17.19
N PHE A 203 -12.92 -17.39 -17.59
CA PHE A 203 -12.37 -16.25 -18.32
C PHE A 203 -11.93 -16.67 -19.71
N TYR A 204 -12.35 -15.92 -20.72
CA TYR A 204 -11.89 -16.12 -22.09
C TYR A 204 -10.47 -15.59 -22.27
N LEU A 205 -9.56 -16.47 -22.70
CA LEU A 205 -8.17 -16.15 -23.05
C LEU A 205 -7.88 -16.61 -24.48
N ARG A 206 -7.18 -15.77 -25.24
CA ARG A 206 -6.75 -16.04 -26.62
C ARG A 206 -5.51 -16.94 -26.60
N GLU A 207 -5.30 -17.76 -27.62
CA GLU A 207 -4.01 -18.44 -27.77
C GLU A 207 -2.84 -17.43 -27.82
N GLY A 208 -1.76 -17.72 -27.11
CA GLY A 208 -0.61 -16.82 -26.99
C GLY A 208 -0.73 -15.84 -25.82
N ILE A 209 -0.31 -14.58 -26.03
CA ILE A 209 -0.16 -13.60 -24.95
C ILE A 209 -1.51 -12.96 -24.58
N ASN A 210 -1.82 -12.98 -23.29
CA ASN A 210 -2.92 -12.22 -22.68
C ASN A 210 -2.41 -11.44 -21.48
N THR A 211 -3.01 -10.29 -21.21
CA THR A 211 -2.68 -9.49 -20.02
C THR A 211 -3.72 -9.71 -18.94
N ILE A 212 -3.29 -10.05 -17.73
CA ILE A 212 -4.13 -10.09 -16.52
C ILE A 212 -3.68 -8.94 -15.62
N SER A 213 -4.60 -8.10 -15.15
CA SER A 213 -4.25 -6.99 -14.26
C SER A 213 -5.10 -7.00 -13.00
N LEU A 214 -4.47 -6.76 -11.86
CA LEU A 214 -5.15 -6.47 -10.61
C LEU A 214 -4.87 -5.01 -10.21
N GLU A 215 -5.92 -4.24 -10.01
CA GLU A 215 -5.86 -2.87 -9.50
C GLU A 215 -6.42 -2.82 -8.08
N CYS A 216 -5.75 -2.12 -7.18
CA CYS A 216 -6.26 -1.85 -5.84
C CYS A 216 -7.46 -0.90 -5.91
N VAL A 217 -8.59 -1.33 -5.36
CA VAL A 217 -9.83 -0.53 -5.32
C VAL A 217 -10.47 -0.67 -3.94
N MET A 218 -11.46 0.17 -3.61
CA MET A 218 -12.13 0.09 -2.32
C MET A 218 -13.37 -0.81 -2.33
N GLY A 219 -13.97 -1.05 -3.50
CA GLY A 219 -15.20 -1.85 -3.61
C GLY A 219 -16.28 -1.32 -2.64
N ASP A 220 -16.88 -2.22 -1.87
CA ASP A 220 -17.95 -1.91 -0.92
C ASP A 220 -17.49 -1.03 0.26
N PHE A 221 -16.18 -0.91 0.52
CA PHE A 221 -15.67 0.02 1.54
C PHE A 221 -15.82 1.49 1.12
N GLY A 222 -16.01 1.78 -0.17
CA GLY A 222 -16.13 3.16 -0.65
C GLY A 222 -17.30 3.93 -0.03
N THR A 223 -18.46 3.28 0.12
CA THR A 223 -19.64 3.90 0.76
C THR A 223 -19.43 4.10 2.24
N ILE A 224 -18.87 3.10 2.93
CA ILE A 224 -18.53 3.16 4.36
C ILE A 224 -17.59 4.33 4.65
N ILE A 225 -16.56 4.53 3.83
CA ILE A 225 -15.60 5.63 4.01
C ILE A 225 -16.30 6.98 3.86
N ASN A 226 -17.13 7.15 2.83
CA ASN A 226 -17.91 8.37 2.64
C ASN A 226 -18.83 8.63 3.84
N ASP A 227 -19.45 7.57 4.37
CA ASP A 227 -20.38 7.67 5.48
C ASP A 227 -19.69 8.06 6.80
N VAL A 228 -18.48 7.54 7.06
CA VAL A 228 -17.67 7.95 8.21
C VAL A 228 -17.12 9.36 8.05
N GLU A 229 -16.74 9.76 6.84
CA GLU A 229 -16.33 11.15 6.56
C GLU A 229 -17.45 12.14 6.84
N GLU A 230 -18.68 11.83 6.43
CA GLU A 230 -19.84 12.67 6.73
C GLU A 230 -20.07 12.77 8.25
N SER A 231 -20.03 11.64 8.97
CA SER A 231 -20.14 11.64 10.44
C SER A 231 -19.03 12.47 11.11
N MET A 232 -17.79 12.31 10.66
CA MET A 232 -16.66 13.09 11.18
C MET A 232 -16.88 14.59 10.98
N VAL A 233 -17.41 15.01 9.83
CA VAL A 233 -17.74 16.42 9.56
C VAL A 233 -18.82 16.92 10.51
N GLN A 234 -19.92 16.18 10.71
CA GLN A 234 -21.01 16.58 11.60
C GLN A 234 -20.56 16.66 13.06
N LEU A 235 -19.83 15.65 13.54
CA LEU A 235 -19.29 15.61 14.90
C LEU A 235 -18.29 16.76 15.13
N ASN A 236 -17.42 17.04 14.16
CA ASN A 236 -16.48 18.15 14.24
C ASN A 236 -17.20 19.52 14.24
N GLN A 237 -18.29 19.67 13.49
CA GLN A 237 -19.11 20.88 13.55
C GLN A 237 -19.72 21.08 14.95
N MET A 238 -20.24 20.03 15.59
CA MET A 238 -20.75 20.12 16.97
C MET A 238 -19.63 20.45 17.97
N TYR A 239 -18.48 19.79 17.85
CA TYR A 239 -17.28 20.10 18.64
C TYR A 239 -16.88 21.59 18.54
N LEU A 240 -16.85 22.15 17.33
CA LEU A 240 -16.52 23.55 17.11
C LEU A 240 -17.57 24.50 17.72
N LYS A 241 -18.87 24.19 17.59
CA LYS A 241 -19.95 24.97 18.24
C LYS A 241 -19.80 24.97 19.76
N VAL A 242 -19.51 23.82 20.37
CA VAL A 242 -19.32 23.70 21.83
C VAL A 242 -18.11 24.49 22.27
N THR A 243 -16.96 24.32 21.61
CA THR A 243 -15.71 25.02 21.99
C THR A 243 -15.79 26.55 21.83
N GLN A 244 -16.66 27.08 20.97
CA GLN A 244 -16.94 28.52 20.92
C GLN A 244 -17.61 29.05 22.20
N ILE A 245 -18.30 28.19 22.95
CA ILE A 245 -18.99 28.53 24.20
C ILE A 245 -18.13 28.22 25.41
N THR A 246 -17.49 27.05 25.40
CA THR A 246 -16.82 26.47 26.56
C THR A 246 -15.31 26.72 26.60
N GLY A 247 -14.71 27.05 25.45
CA GLY A 247 -13.26 26.97 25.24
C GLY A 247 -12.81 25.52 25.02
N GLN A 248 -11.49 25.30 24.89
CA GLN A 248 -10.94 23.94 24.74
C GLN A 248 -10.78 23.20 26.08
N THR A 249 -10.80 23.96 27.19
CA THR A 249 -10.64 23.46 28.56
C THR A 249 -11.72 24.08 29.46
N PRO A 250 -12.99 23.66 29.30
CA PRO A 250 -14.09 24.09 30.17
C PRO A 250 -13.81 23.84 31.65
N ASP A 251 -14.40 24.68 32.48
CA ASP A 251 -14.50 24.47 33.92
C ASP A 251 -15.73 23.59 34.21
N LYS A 252 -15.49 22.47 34.90
CA LYS A 252 -16.50 21.45 35.22
C LYS A 252 -17.61 21.95 36.15
N PHE A 253 -17.39 23.07 36.84
CA PHE A 253 -18.37 23.63 37.76
C PHE A 253 -19.29 24.68 37.10
N ILE A 254 -19.14 24.92 35.80
CA ILE A 254 -19.95 25.89 35.05
C ILE A 254 -21.02 25.15 34.24
N ASP A 255 -22.28 25.53 34.44
CA ASP A 255 -23.38 25.17 33.52
C ASP A 255 -23.31 26.07 32.28
N TYR A 256 -22.82 25.51 31.18
CA TYR A 256 -22.66 26.22 29.92
C TYR A 256 -23.97 26.35 29.14
N GLN A 257 -25.04 25.65 29.55
CA GLN A 257 -26.36 25.63 28.93
C GLN A 257 -26.31 25.24 27.44
N ILE A 258 -25.64 24.12 27.16
CA ILE A 258 -25.42 23.57 25.82
C ILE A 258 -26.74 23.42 25.09
N THR A 259 -27.75 22.86 25.76
CA THR A 259 -29.08 22.61 25.16
C THR A 259 -29.76 23.92 24.71
N LYS A 260 -29.50 25.03 25.39
CA LYS A 260 -30.06 26.34 25.02
C LYS A 260 -29.28 27.02 23.90
N LYS A 261 -27.96 26.89 23.91
CA LYS A 261 -27.07 27.59 22.97
C LYS A 261 -26.86 26.82 21.67
N ILE A 262 -27.00 25.49 21.70
CA ILE A 262 -26.92 24.60 20.54
C ILE A 262 -28.16 23.69 20.56
N PRO A 263 -29.34 24.20 20.18
CA PRO A 263 -30.61 23.45 20.30
C PRO A 263 -30.64 22.15 19.49
N ASP A 264 -29.84 22.06 18.43
CA ASP A 264 -29.74 20.89 17.54
C ASP A 264 -28.76 19.82 18.04
N PHE A 265 -27.96 20.09 19.09
CA PHE A 265 -26.88 19.22 19.54
C PHE A 265 -27.34 17.78 19.84
N ALA A 266 -28.38 17.64 20.66
CA ALA A 266 -28.92 16.34 21.05
C ALA A 266 -29.41 15.53 19.84
N THR A 267 -30.09 16.20 18.90
CA THR A 267 -30.62 15.58 17.69
C THR A 267 -29.50 15.12 16.75
N VAL A 268 -28.48 15.96 16.54
CA VAL A 268 -27.33 15.60 15.70
C VAL A 268 -26.57 14.43 16.32
N MET A 269 -26.28 14.47 17.63
CA MET A 269 -25.57 13.38 18.31
C MET A 269 -26.35 12.06 18.27
N ALA A 270 -27.68 12.08 18.41
CA ALA A 270 -28.51 10.89 18.25
C ALA A 270 -28.43 10.31 16.82
N ALA A 271 -28.51 11.16 15.81
CA ALA A 271 -28.42 10.75 14.41
C ALA A 271 -27.03 10.17 14.06
N GLU A 272 -25.95 10.79 14.56
CA GLU A 272 -24.60 10.29 14.36
C GLU A 272 -24.35 8.97 15.07
N SER A 273 -24.92 8.77 16.26
CA SER A 273 -24.88 7.47 16.95
C SER A 273 -25.54 6.37 16.11
N GLU A 274 -26.74 6.61 15.57
CA GLU A 274 -27.44 5.65 14.72
C GLU A 274 -26.67 5.36 13.43
N ARG A 275 -26.15 6.41 12.78
CA ARG A 275 -25.33 6.31 11.56
C ARG A 275 -24.08 5.47 11.78
N LEU A 276 -23.33 5.74 12.86
CA LEU A 276 -22.11 5.00 13.20
C LEU A 276 -22.39 3.54 13.54
N ASN A 277 -23.48 3.24 14.26
CA ASN A 277 -23.87 1.85 14.53
C ASN A 277 -24.23 1.09 13.24
N LYS A 278 -24.93 1.74 12.30
CA LYS A 278 -25.22 1.15 10.99
C LYS A 278 -23.95 0.85 10.20
N ILE A 279 -22.98 1.77 10.21
CA ILE A 279 -21.68 1.57 9.56
C ILE A 279 -20.94 0.37 10.17
N VAL A 280 -20.99 0.21 11.49
CA VAL A 280 -20.40 -0.96 12.16
C VAL A 280 -21.03 -2.26 11.66
N ASP A 281 -22.36 -2.32 11.54
CA ASP A 281 -23.05 -3.51 11.04
C ASP A 281 -22.69 -3.84 9.58
N GLU A 282 -22.61 -2.82 8.72
CA GLU A 282 -22.18 -2.97 7.33
C GLU A 282 -20.72 -3.47 7.23
N LEU A 283 -19.82 -2.94 8.08
CA LEU A 283 -18.43 -3.37 8.10
C LEU A 283 -18.27 -4.82 8.56
N VAL A 284 -19.06 -5.24 9.56
CA VAL A 284 -19.09 -6.64 10.01
C VAL A 284 -19.64 -7.55 8.91
N ALA A 285 -20.62 -7.11 8.13
CA ALA A 285 -21.14 -7.89 7.00
C ALA A 285 -20.08 -8.13 5.91
N ILE A 286 -19.22 -7.14 5.63
CA ILE A 286 -18.15 -7.26 4.63
C ILE A 286 -16.97 -8.09 5.14
N THR A 287 -16.57 -7.88 6.40
CA THR A 287 -15.33 -8.44 6.95
C THR A 287 -15.53 -9.78 7.66
N GLY A 288 -16.77 -10.09 8.06
CA GLY A 288 -17.15 -11.30 8.77
C GLY A 288 -16.77 -11.35 10.25
N GLU A 289 -16.05 -10.35 10.77
CA GLU A 289 -15.66 -10.29 12.19
C GLU A 289 -15.72 -8.87 12.76
N LYS A 290 -15.94 -8.76 14.08
CA LYS A 290 -15.66 -7.53 14.82
C LYS A 290 -14.17 -7.46 15.12
N GLY A 291 -13.59 -6.26 15.06
CA GLY A 291 -12.17 -6.05 15.27
C GLY A 291 -11.84 -4.64 15.72
N GLU A 292 -10.56 -4.26 15.61
CA GLU A 292 -10.07 -2.92 15.95
C GLU A 292 -10.76 -1.84 15.10
N ASN A 293 -11.08 -2.14 13.84
CA ASN A 293 -11.76 -1.21 12.95
C ASN A 293 -13.21 -0.94 13.37
N THR A 294 -13.91 -1.90 13.96
CA THR A 294 -15.30 -1.70 14.44
C THR A 294 -15.33 -1.02 15.80
N SER A 295 -14.39 -1.36 16.70
CA SER A 295 -14.42 -0.88 18.09
C SER A 295 -14.27 0.63 18.23
N LEU A 296 -13.49 1.27 17.35
CA LEU A 296 -13.32 2.72 17.32
C LEU A 296 -14.64 3.43 16.94
N LEU A 297 -15.33 2.92 15.93
CA LEU A 297 -16.64 3.45 15.50
C LEU A 297 -17.70 3.22 16.58
N GLU A 298 -17.74 2.03 17.19
CA GLU A 298 -18.63 1.70 18.32
C GLU A 298 -18.40 2.66 19.50
N LYS A 299 -17.14 2.95 19.86
CA LYS A 299 -16.81 3.87 20.96
C LYS A 299 -17.36 5.28 20.69
N MET A 300 -17.19 5.79 19.46
CA MET A 300 -17.76 7.08 19.08
C MET A 300 -19.30 7.05 19.08
N ALA A 301 -19.91 5.96 18.59
CA ALA A 301 -21.37 5.82 18.58
C ALA A 301 -21.97 5.85 19.99
N VAL A 302 -21.30 5.20 20.96
CA VAL A 302 -21.70 5.20 22.37
C VAL A 302 -21.52 6.57 23.02
N GLU A 303 -20.42 7.27 22.74
CA GLU A 303 -20.21 8.65 23.22
C GLU A 303 -21.28 9.59 22.66
N ALA A 304 -21.56 9.53 21.35
CA ALA A 304 -22.61 10.29 20.71
C ALA A 304 -24.01 9.96 21.30
N GLU A 305 -24.29 8.70 21.61
CA GLU A 305 -25.54 8.32 22.29
C GLU A 305 -25.64 8.95 23.68
N GLY A 306 -24.57 8.88 24.48
CA GLY A 306 -24.51 9.48 25.81
C GLY A 306 -24.77 10.99 25.77
N LEU A 307 -24.05 11.70 24.90
CA LEU A 307 -24.17 13.14 24.69
C LEU A 307 -25.52 13.56 24.09
N SER A 308 -26.21 12.67 23.39
CA SER A 308 -27.57 12.92 22.92
C SER A 308 -28.59 12.95 24.06
N ARG A 309 -28.40 12.08 25.07
CA ARG A 309 -29.28 11.96 26.24
C ARG A 309 -29.01 13.08 27.25
N ASN A 310 -27.74 13.39 27.48
CA ASN A 310 -27.30 14.44 28.39
C ASN A 310 -26.34 15.42 27.68
N PRO A 311 -26.85 16.40 26.91
CA PRO A 311 -26.00 17.34 26.16
C PRO A 311 -25.02 18.16 27.00
N GLU A 312 -25.34 18.41 28.27
CA GLU A 312 -24.49 19.22 29.16
C GLU A 312 -23.17 18.49 29.51
N ASP A 313 -23.15 17.15 29.47
CA ASP A 313 -21.98 16.31 29.77
C ASP A 313 -20.84 16.54 28.75
N VAL A 314 -21.14 17.10 27.58
CA VAL A 314 -20.12 17.44 26.56
C VAL A 314 -19.05 18.39 27.10
N ALA A 315 -19.36 19.23 28.10
CA ALA A 315 -18.36 20.09 28.71
C ALA A 315 -17.29 19.26 29.42
N ASP A 316 -17.65 18.17 30.09
CA ASP A 316 -16.70 17.27 30.75
C ASP A 316 -15.96 16.36 29.76
N GLU A 317 -16.61 16.02 28.65
CA GLU A 317 -16.12 15.06 27.65
C GLU A 317 -15.48 15.71 26.42
N ILE A 318 -15.37 17.04 26.34
CA ILE A 318 -14.94 17.76 25.11
C ILE A 318 -13.56 17.32 24.60
N ALA A 319 -12.66 16.94 25.51
CA ALA A 319 -11.34 16.43 25.17
C ALA A 319 -11.42 15.02 24.58
N GLN A 320 -12.29 14.16 25.14
CA GLN A 320 -12.51 12.81 24.67
C GLN A 320 -13.21 12.81 23.30
N LEU A 321 -14.20 13.69 23.11
CA LEU A 321 -14.87 13.89 21.82
C LEU A 321 -13.87 14.29 20.74
N LYS A 322 -12.99 15.26 21.03
CA LYS A 322 -11.91 15.67 20.11
C LYS A 322 -10.98 14.50 19.76
N GLU A 323 -10.59 13.71 20.75
CA GLU A 323 -9.72 12.55 20.56
C GLU A 323 -10.41 11.49 19.69
N ASN A 324 -11.67 11.17 19.97
CA ASN A 324 -12.44 10.20 19.19
C ASN A 324 -12.67 10.70 17.75
N ILE A 325 -12.92 12.01 17.52
CA ILE A 325 -13.00 12.60 16.17
C ILE A 325 -11.67 12.44 15.43
N SER A 326 -10.55 12.70 16.12
CA SER A 326 -9.21 12.51 15.54
C SER A 326 -8.93 11.04 15.21
N ALA A 327 -9.45 10.13 16.04
CA ALA A 327 -9.36 8.70 15.83
C ALA A 327 -10.16 8.26 14.59
N LEU A 328 -11.33 8.86 14.30
CA LEU A 328 -12.06 8.64 13.03
C LEU A 328 -11.21 9.04 11.81
N GLY A 329 -10.51 10.18 11.88
CA GLY A 329 -9.59 10.60 10.81
C GLY A 329 -8.46 9.61 10.58
N THR A 330 -7.88 9.06 11.64
CA THR A 330 -6.86 8.00 11.56
C THR A 330 -7.44 6.71 10.99
N TRP A 331 -8.66 6.38 11.40
CA TRP A 331 -9.39 5.22 10.90
C TRP A 331 -9.64 5.29 9.38
N LEU A 332 -10.02 6.47 8.86
CA LEU A 332 -10.22 6.70 7.42
C LEU A 332 -8.96 6.43 6.60
N VAL A 333 -7.79 6.87 7.10
CA VAL A 333 -6.50 6.58 6.47
C VAL A 333 -6.25 5.06 6.51
N ASN A 334 -6.44 4.43 7.66
CA ASN A 334 -6.10 3.03 7.84
C ASN A 334 -7.01 2.07 7.05
N ILE A 335 -8.31 2.33 7.01
CA ILE A 335 -9.27 1.46 6.29
C ILE A 335 -9.08 1.56 4.77
N SER A 336 -8.54 2.68 4.27
CA SER A 336 -8.27 2.88 2.85
C SER A 336 -7.07 2.08 2.31
N GLU A 337 -6.23 1.57 3.21
CA GLU A 337 -5.07 0.76 2.84
C GLU A 337 -5.44 -0.72 2.69
N MET A 338 -5.38 -1.22 1.45
CA MET A 338 -5.76 -2.58 1.08
C MET A 338 -4.54 -3.40 0.63
N PRO A 339 -3.63 -3.80 1.53
CA PRO A 339 -2.41 -4.51 1.14
C PRO A 339 -2.72 -5.93 0.64
N LEU A 340 -2.00 -6.40 -0.37
CA LEU A 340 -2.04 -7.80 -0.81
C LEU A 340 -0.63 -8.27 -1.15
N GLU A 341 -0.19 -9.35 -0.53
CA GLU A 341 1.04 -10.06 -0.90
C GLU A 341 0.67 -11.19 -1.87
N LEU A 342 1.29 -11.22 -3.04
CA LEU A 342 1.04 -12.26 -4.04
C LEU A 342 2.32 -13.04 -4.32
N ASP A 343 2.23 -14.37 -4.33
CA ASP A 343 3.30 -15.31 -4.68
C ASP A 343 3.21 -15.68 -6.16
N SER A 344 2.06 -16.25 -6.53
CA SER A 344 1.82 -16.72 -7.89
C SER A 344 0.33 -16.70 -8.19
N PHE A 345 -0.02 -16.92 -9.45
CA PHE A 345 -1.39 -17.21 -9.83
C PHE A 345 -1.41 -18.33 -10.87
N ILE A 346 -2.52 -19.04 -10.90
CA ILE A 346 -2.71 -20.27 -11.66
C ILE A 346 -3.84 -20.03 -12.65
N VAL A 347 -3.57 -20.32 -13.92
CA VAL A 347 -4.57 -20.40 -14.98
C VAL A 347 -4.80 -21.88 -15.26
N SER A 348 -6.01 -22.36 -14.98
CA SER A 348 -6.30 -23.80 -14.91
C SER A 348 -7.58 -24.19 -15.63
N ALA A 349 -7.73 -25.50 -15.81
CA ALA A 349 -9.00 -26.10 -16.19
C ALA A 349 -10.03 -25.94 -15.05
N PRO A 350 -11.35 -26.03 -15.33
CA PRO A 350 -12.32 -25.83 -14.28
C PRO A 350 -12.28 -26.88 -13.18
N ASN A 351 -12.32 -26.43 -11.92
CA ASN A 351 -12.20 -27.27 -10.73
C ASN A 351 -10.92 -28.11 -10.71
N ALA A 352 -9.80 -27.58 -11.21
CA ALA A 352 -8.51 -28.25 -11.15
C ALA A 352 -8.07 -28.53 -9.69
N ASP A 353 -7.36 -29.63 -9.49
CA ASP A 353 -6.76 -29.97 -8.19
C ASP A 353 -5.51 -29.11 -7.95
N LEU A 354 -5.73 -27.93 -7.36
CA LEU A 354 -4.68 -26.94 -7.16
C LEU A 354 -3.65 -27.41 -6.12
N LYS A 355 -2.38 -27.09 -6.37
CA LYS A 355 -1.33 -27.27 -5.37
C LYS A 355 -1.70 -26.52 -4.09
N ARG A 356 -1.41 -27.16 -2.95
CA ARG A 356 -1.67 -26.59 -1.63
C ARG A 356 -0.98 -25.24 -1.46
N ALA A 357 -1.71 -24.29 -0.89
CA ALA A 357 -1.18 -22.98 -0.53
C ALA A 357 -0.41 -22.98 0.79
N GLN A 358 -0.69 -23.95 1.69
CA GLN A 358 -0.17 -23.97 3.06
C GLN A 358 0.60 -25.24 3.39
N ASN A 359 1.69 -25.06 4.14
CA ASN A 359 2.45 -26.16 4.74
C ASN A 359 1.60 -26.96 5.72
N THR A 360 1.91 -28.24 5.85
CA THR A 360 1.46 -29.04 6.99
C THR A 360 2.14 -28.56 8.27
N PHE A 361 1.53 -28.88 9.42
CA PHE A 361 2.12 -28.59 10.73
C PHE A 361 3.55 -29.12 10.87
N PHE A 362 3.80 -30.34 10.38
CA PHE A 362 5.13 -30.97 10.45
C PHE A 362 6.17 -30.26 9.57
N GLU A 363 5.80 -29.85 8.35
CA GLU A 363 6.68 -29.07 7.47
C GLU A 363 7.03 -27.73 8.11
N SER A 364 6.02 -27.01 8.63
CA SER A 364 6.21 -25.74 9.33
C SER A 364 7.18 -25.88 10.52
N PHE A 365 7.02 -26.94 11.33
CA PHE A 365 7.91 -27.22 12.45
C PHE A 365 9.35 -27.54 11.99
N TYR A 366 9.50 -28.42 11.01
CA TYR A 366 10.81 -28.84 10.48
C TYR A 366 11.60 -27.65 9.90
N TYR A 367 10.97 -26.87 9.02
CA TYR A 367 11.60 -25.70 8.42
C TYR A 367 11.83 -24.57 9.43
N GLY A 368 10.94 -24.41 10.41
CA GLY A 368 11.13 -23.50 11.54
C GLY A 368 12.35 -23.85 12.38
N ALA A 369 12.53 -25.14 12.71
CA ALA A 369 13.70 -25.61 13.44
C ALA A 369 15.01 -25.38 12.67
N ILE A 370 15.04 -25.69 11.36
CA ILE A 370 16.21 -25.41 10.51
C ILE A 370 16.55 -23.92 10.56
N ARG A 371 15.54 -23.05 10.41
CA ARG A 371 15.77 -21.60 10.43
C ARG A 371 16.28 -21.09 11.77
N PHE A 372 15.73 -21.61 12.86
CA PHE A 372 16.18 -21.27 14.21
C PHE A 372 17.66 -21.62 14.39
N PHE A 373 18.08 -22.83 14.01
CA PHE A 373 19.51 -23.17 14.10
C PHE A 373 20.35 -22.38 13.10
N ALA A 374 19.86 -22.20 11.87
CA ALA A 374 20.56 -21.42 10.87
C ALA A 374 20.78 -19.96 11.29
N SER A 375 19.87 -19.33 12.04
CA SER A 375 20.07 -17.94 12.48
C SER A 375 21.23 -17.76 13.46
N PHE A 376 21.66 -18.81 14.17
CA PHE A 376 22.87 -18.76 15.02
C PHE A 376 24.17 -18.84 14.21
N PHE A 377 24.15 -19.49 13.05
CA PHE A 377 25.35 -19.74 12.24
C PHE A 377 25.43 -18.88 10.97
N VAL A 378 24.29 -18.48 10.44
CA VAL A 378 24.13 -17.65 9.23
C VAL A 378 23.85 -16.22 9.67
N LYS A 379 24.89 -15.39 9.64
CA LYS A 379 24.81 -13.96 9.99
C LYS A 379 23.98 -13.19 8.94
N THR A 380 22.66 -13.20 9.09
CA THR A 380 21.72 -12.50 8.19
C THR A 380 21.64 -10.98 8.44
N SER A 381 22.34 -10.48 9.47
CA SER A 381 22.47 -9.04 9.78
C SER A 381 23.65 -8.37 9.07
N ARG A 382 24.52 -9.13 8.41
CA ARG A 382 25.56 -8.60 7.52
C ARG A 382 25.02 -8.61 6.10
N VAL A 383 24.95 -7.41 5.53
CA VAL A 383 24.37 -7.18 4.21
C VAL A 383 25.38 -7.50 3.10
N SER A 384 26.68 -7.61 3.43
CA SER A 384 27.75 -8.05 2.53
C SER A 384 28.16 -9.52 2.77
N GLU A 385 28.25 -10.34 1.72
CA GLU A 385 28.95 -11.64 1.77
C GLU A 385 30.48 -11.42 1.78
N ASP A 386 31.19 -11.99 2.76
CA ASP A 386 32.67 -12.07 2.84
C ASP A 386 33.22 -13.03 1.75
N THR A 387 33.03 -12.73 0.47
CA THR A 387 33.62 -13.53 -0.64
C THR A 387 34.86 -12.90 -1.27
N ALA A 388 35.19 -11.65 -0.94
CA ALA A 388 36.47 -11.04 -1.30
C ALA A 388 37.35 -10.91 -0.05
N ALA A 389 38.58 -11.43 -0.12
CA ALA A 389 39.64 -11.00 0.79
C ALA A 389 39.66 -9.47 0.82
N PRO A 390 39.94 -8.82 1.96
CA PRO A 390 39.91 -7.36 2.07
C PRO A 390 40.79 -6.78 0.97
N SER A 391 40.14 -6.25 -0.06
CA SER A 391 40.80 -5.43 -1.06
C SER A 391 40.82 -4.03 -0.50
N ASP A 392 41.88 -3.27 -0.78
CA ASP A 392 42.06 -1.89 -0.32
C ASP A 392 40.96 -0.91 -0.77
N ASN A 393 39.91 -1.37 -1.46
CA ASN A 393 38.88 -0.55 -2.10
C ASN A 393 37.46 -0.86 -1.58
N THR A 394 37.32 -0.96 -0.25
CA THR A 394 36.02 -1.12 0.44
C THR A 394 35.70 0.14 1.25
N ILE A 395 34.52 0.72 1.05
CA ILE A 395 34.00 1.83 1.87
C ILE A 395 32.91 1.35 2.82
N LYS A 396 32.90 1.88 4.04
CA LYS A 396 31.84 1.67 5.02
C LYS A 396 30.81 2.78 4.89
N VAL A 397 29.55 2.41 4.66
CA VAL A 397 28.45 3.35 4.53
C VAL A 397 27.42 3.05 5.60
N TRP A 398 27.06 4.07 6.39
CA TRP A 398 25.97 3.95 7.36
C TRP A 398 24.68 4.51 6.80
N MET A 399 23.64 3.72 6.91
CA MET A 399 22.29 4.16 6.67
C MET A 399 21.59 4.39 8.00
N VAL A 400 21.04 5.58 8.18
CA VAL A 400 20.45 5.97 9.45
C VAL A 400 19.04 5.43 9.55
N ASN A 401 18.81 4.58 10.55
CA ASN A 401 17.46 4.22 10.97
C ASN A 401 17.01 5.21 12.03
N ALA A 402 16.13 6.12 11.65
CA ALA A 402 15.37 6.89 12.62
C ALA A 402 14.32 5.95 13.21
N GLY A 403 14.52 5.53 14.46
CA GLY A 403 13.46 4.88 15.23
C GLY A 403 12.25 5.81 15.43
N THR A 404 11.49 5.63 16.52
CA THR A 404 10.25 6.36 16.84
C THR A 404 10.41 7.88 17.13
N ALA A 405 11.53 8.51 16.75
CA ALA A 405 11.74 9.94 16.92
C ALA A 405 10.93 10.72 15.87
N ALA A 406 10.04 11.60 16.34
CA ALA A 406 9.21 12.44 15.49
C ALA A 406 10.06 13.30 14.52
N ASN A 407 9.54 13.49 13.30
CA ASN A 407 10.09 14.36 12.25
C ASN A 407 11.39 13.90 11.55
N THR A 408 11.70 12.60 11.56
CA THR A 408 12.75 12.06 10.66
C THR A 408 12.13 11.01 9.74
N GLN A 409 12.37 11.11 8.43
CA GLN A 409 11.96 10.06 7.50
C GLN A 409 12.64 8.75 7.92
N SER A 410 11.86 7.80 8.42
CA SER A 410 12.36 6.50 8.85
C SER A 410 12.74 5.70 7.61
N ILE A 411 14.04 5.62 7.35
CA ILE A 411 14.58 4.69 6.37
C ILE A 411 14.61 3.32 7.04
N GLY A 412 13.66 2.47 6.64
CA GLY A 412 13.54 1.11 7.13
C GLY A 412 14.55 0.14 6.51
N ARG A 413 14.54 -1.10 7.01
CA ARG A 413 15.36 -2.21 6.47
C ARG A 413 15.07 -2.47 4.98
N GLU A 414 13.88 -2.16 4.50
CA GLU A 414 13.49 -2.34 3.09
C GLU A 414 14.24 -1.36 2.18
N GLN A 415 14.30 -0.08 2.55
CA GLN A 415 15.04 0.94 1.81
C GLN A 415 16.55 0.63 1.80
N ALA A 416 17.10 0.18 2.93
CA ALA A 416 18.49 -0.27 3.00
C ALA A 416 18.77 -1.44 2.05
N GLN A 417 17.80 -2.36 1.88
CA GLN A 417 17.92 -3.45 0.94
C GLN A 417 17.87 -2.97 -0.52
N ILE A 418 17.02 -1.99 -0.85
CA ILE A 418 16.98 -1.41 -2.20
C ILE A 418 18.34 -0.77 -2.54
N ILE A 419 18.90 0.00 -1.61
CA ILE A 419 20.23 0.58 -1.81
C ILE A 419 21.29 -0.51 -1.93
N GLN A 420 21.22 -1.57 -1.12
CA GLN A 420 22.14 -2.69 -1.26
C GLN A 420 22.05 -3.32 -2.66
N ASN A 421 20.84 -3.56 -3.17
CA ASN A 421 20.68 -4.15 -4.49
C ASN A 421 21.25 -3.21 -5.58
N LEU A 422 21.02 -1.89 -5.48
CA LEU A 422 21.64 -0.92 -6.39
C LEU A 422 23.17 -0.90 -6.28
N ILE A 423 23.70 -1.10 -5.08
CA ILE A 423 25.13 -1.23 -4.83
C ILE A 423 25.67 -2.47 -5.56
N GLU A 424 25.04 -3.63 -5.37
CA GLU A 424 25.52 -4.92 -5.89
C GLU A 424 25.31 -5.07 -7.40
N GLU A 425 24.17 -4.62 -7.92
CA GLU A 425 23.79 -4.81 -9.33
C GLU A 425 24.40 -3.76 -10.24
N LYS A 426 24.69 -2.55 -9.72
CA LYS A 426 25.12 -1.41 -10.53
C LYS A 426 26.42 -0.79 -10.05
N PHE A 427 26.44 -0.23 -8.84
CA PHE A 427 27.57 0.58 -8.38
C PHE A 427 28.88 -0.21 -8.28
N ALA A 428 28.89 -1.35 -7.59
CA ALA A 428 30.09 -2.14 -7.38
C ALA A 428 30.63 -2.76 -8.69
N PRO A 429 29.78 -3.31 -9.60
CA PRO A 429 30.23 -3.74 -10.93
C PRO A 429 30.81 -2.63 -11.80
N GLU A 430 30.20 -1.42 -11.78
CA GLU A 430 30.64 -0.30 -12.62
C GLU A 430 31.89 0.41 -12.07
N SER A 431 31.99 0.55 -10.75
CA SER A 431 33.05 1.33 -10.08
C SER A 431 34.23 0.48 -9.58
N GLY A 432 34.02 -0.82 -9.36
CA GLY A 432 34.98 -1.69 -8.67
C GLY A 432 35.15 -1.40 -7.17
N ILE A 433 34.33 -0.50 -6.59
CA ILE A 433 34.35 -0.16 -5.16
C ILE A 433 33.34 -1.04 -4.42
N HIS A 434 33.79 -1.68 -3.35
CA HIS A 434 32.92 -2.49 -2.50
C HIS A 434 32.32 -1.61 -1.41
N VAL A 435 31.05 -1.84 -1.06
CA VAL A 435 30.35 -1.04 -0.05
C VAL A 435 29.85 -1.94 1.09
N GLU A 436 30.35 -1.69 2.30
CA GLU A 436 29.82 -2.27 3.53
C GLU A 436 28.69 -1.38 4.06
N LEU A 437 27.45 -1.64 3.63
CA LEU A 437 26.27 -0.93 4.09
C LEU A 437 25.80 -1.45 5.46
N GLN A 438 25.68 -0.57 6.45
CA GLN A 438 25.21 -0.90 7.80
C GLN A 438 24.04 -0.01 8.21
N LEU A 439 22.99 -0.60 8.77
CA LEU A 439 21.86 0.14 9.32
C LEU A 439 22.13 0.50 10.79
N ILE A 440 22.23 1.79 11.11
CA ILE A 440 22.66 2.29 12.42
C ILE A 440 21.63 3.28 12.99
N PRO A 441 21.30 3.21 14.30
CA PRO A 441 20.46 4.21 14.95
C PRO A 441 21.11 5.60 14.93
N VAL A 442 20.32 6.65 14.64
CA VAL A 442 20.82 8.04 14.51
C VAL A 442 21.60 8.54 15.73
N ASP A 443 21.17 8.15 16.93
CA ASP A 443 21.77 8.55 18.20
C ASP A 443 23.16 7.92 18.44
N VAL A 444 23.51 6.88 17.70
CA VAL A 444 24.84 6.25 17.75
C VAL A 444 25.82 6.98 16.84
N VAL A 445 25.36 7.59 15.73
CA VAL A 445 26.21 8.15 14.68
C VAL A 445 27.16 9.22 15.22
N LEU A 446 26.63 10.23 15.93
CA LEU A 446 27.45 11.32 16.47
C LEU A 446 28.44 10.83 17.53
N ARG A 447 27.99 9.93 18.42
CA ARG A 447 28.86 9.36 19.47
C ARG A 447 30.00 8.54 18.86
N ALA A 448 29.72 7.77 17.82
CA ALA A 448 30.74 6.98 17.14
C ALA A 448 31.71 7.85 16.33
N ALA A 449 31.22 8.89 15.66
CA ALA A 449 32.07 9.86 14.97
C ALA A 449 33.03 10.57 15.94
N LEU A 450 32.54 11.04 17.09
CA LEU A 450 33.37 11.65 18.14
C LEU A 450 34.38 10.66 18.77
N ALA A 451 34.05 9.36 18.77
CA ALA A 451 34.93 8.30 19.26
C ALA A 451 35.96 7.81 18.21
N GLY A 452 35.98 8.40 17.00
CA GLY A 452 36.89 8.03 15.92
C GLY A 452 36.52 6.73 15.19
N ASN A 453 35.30 6.23 15.37
CA ASN A 453 34.77 5.02 14.72
C ASN A 453 33.69 5.36 13.68
N SER A 454 33.88 6.45 12.93
CA SER A 454 32.96 6.90 11.88
C SER A 454 33.02 6.01 10.62
N PRO A 455 31.92 5.92 9.86
CA PRO A 455 31.93 5.37 8.50
C PRO A 455 32.58 6.36 7.52
N ASP A 456 32.78 5.92 6.27
CA ASP A 456 33.26 6.79 5.19
C ASP A 456 32.14 7.71 4.66
N ALA A 457 30.89 7.24 4.68
CA ALA A 457 29.72 8.05 4.35
C ALA A 457 28.50 7.69 5.21
N VAL A 458 27.59 8.66 5.38
CA VAL A 458 26.32 8.47 6.08
C VAL A 458 25.17 8.92 5.17
N ILE A 459 24.13 8.10 5.06
CA ILE A 459 22.93 8.37 4.28
C ILE A 459 21.72 8.44 5.23
N GLY A 460 20.84 9.41 5.02
CA GLY A 460 19.58 9.53 5.75
C GLY A 460 19.63 10.38 7.02
N LEU A 461 20.61 11.28 7.15
CA LEU A 461 20.58 12.30 8.19
C LEU A 461 19.57 13.39 7.84
N SER A 462 18.86 13.89 8.86
CA SER A 462 18.04 15.10 8.68
C SER A 462 18.92 16.33 8.52
N GLN A 463 18.37 17.38 7.89
CA GLN A 463 19.08 18.65 7.68
C GLN A 463 19.59 19.27 8.99
N ALA A 464 18.77 19.22 10.06
CA ALA A 464 19.16 19.73 11.38
C ALA A 464 20.38 18.97 11.94
N THR A 465 20.36 17.63 11.85
CA THR A 465 21.49 16.82 12.33
C THR A 465 22.74 17.03 11.47
N LEU A 466 22.59 17.21 10.15
CA LEU A 466 23.73 17.51 9.27
C LEU A 466 24.44 18.80 9.69
N GLN A 467 23.68 19.86 9.99
CA GLN A 467 24.24 21.13 10.45
C GLN A 467 24.98 20.97 11.79
N ASP A 468 24.45 20.19 12.73
CA ASP A 468 25.14 19.89 14.00
C ASP A 468 26.50 19.22 13.77
N PHE A 469 26.63 18.36 12.76
CA PHE A 469 27.90 17.73 12.41
C PHE A 469 28.85 18.72 11.73
N ALA A 470 28.35 19.57 10.83
CA ALA A 470 29.15 20.60 10.16
C ALA A 470 29.72 21.61 11.18
N MET A 471 28.90 22.05 12.14
CA MET A 471 29.32 22.92 13.24
C MET A 471 30.47 22.34 14.09
N ARG A 472 30.50 21.01 14.22
CA ARG A 472 31.49 20.28 15.02
C ARG A 472 32.73 19.86 14.21
N GLY A 473 32.77 20.16 12.92
CA GLY A 473 33.83 19.70 12.02
C GLY A 473 33.86 18.18 11.85
N ALA A 474 32.73 17.50 12.02
CA ALA A 474 32.61 16.05 11.97
C ALA A 474 32.29 15.50 10.57
N VAL A 475 32.16 16.37 9.57
CA VAL A 475 31.86 16.04 8.16
C VAL A 475 32.73 16.88 7.22
N VAL A 476 33.02 16.32 6.04
CA VAL A 476 33.82 16.98 5.00
C VAL A 476 32.93 17.95 4.21
N ASP A 477 33.50 19.09 3.84
CA ASP A 477 32.86 20.05 2.92
C ASP A 477 32.95 19.52 1.49
N LEU A 478 31.83 19.00 0.98
CA LEU A 478 31.68 18.40 -0.35
C LEU A 478 31.92 19.41 -1.46
N SER A 479 31.70 20.70 -1.22
CA SER A 479 31.92 21.75 -2.23
C SER A 479 33.38 21.87 -2.67
N LYS A 480 34.30 21.32 -1.87
CA LYS A 480 35.74 21.29 -2.13
C LYS A 480 36.21 20.02 -2.85
N LEU A 481 35.32 19.04 -3.08
CA LEU A 481 35.66 17.80 -3.75
C LEU A 481 35.59 17.94 -5.27
N ASP A 482 36.49 17.24 -5.96
CA ASP A 482 36.47 17.16 -7.41
C ASP A 482 35.15 16.53 -7.90
N GLY A 483 34.54 17.14 -8.91
CA GLY A 483 33.26 16.68 -9.46
C GLY A 483 32.01 17.19 -8.73
N PHE A 484 32.15 17.96 -7.63
CA PHE A 484 31.00 18.50 -6.90
C PHE A 484 30.05 19.30 -7.79
N SER A 485 30.57 20.19 -8.63
CA SER A 485 29.72 21.04 -9.48
C SER A 485 28.87 20.25 -10.47
N GLU A 486 29.37 19.11 -10.96
CA GLU A 486 28.61 18.25 -11.87
C GLU A 486 27.54 17.46 -11.11
N ALA A 487 27.88 16.93 -9.93
CA ALA A 487 26.96 16.21 -9.07
C ALA A 487 25.83 17.11 -8.54
N ALA A 488 26.19 18.28 -8.01
CA ALA A 488 25.25 19.27 -7.49
C ALA A 488 24.30 19.81 -8.57
N GLY A 489 24.74 19.88 -9.83
CA GLY A 489 23.90 20.29 -10.96
C GLY A 489 22.72 19.35 -11.26
N ARG A 490 22.65 18.18 -10.62
CA ARG A 490 21.54 17.22 -10.73
C ARG A 490 20.40 17.52 -9.74
N TYR A 491 20.60 18.44 -8.81
CA TYR A 491 19.67 18.75 -7.73
C TYR A 491 19.16 20.18 -7.82
N TYR A 492 17.99 20.44 -7.23
CA TYR A 492 17.47 21.80 -7.11
C TYR A 492 18.32 22.63 -6.14
N GLN A 493 18.49 23.92 -6.42
CA GLN A 493 19.27 24.83 -5.57
C GLN A 493 18.79 24.83 -4.11
N SER A 494 17.47 24.69 -3.88
CA SER A 494 16.89 24.63 -2.54
C SER A 494 17.38 23.44 -1.70
N GLU A 495 17.73 22.31 -2.33
CA GLU A 495 18.29 21.16 -1.61
C GLU A 495 19.75 21.42 -1.21
N ILE A 496 20.52 22.02 -2.11
CA ILE A 496 21.91 22.42 -1.84
C ILE A 496 21.96 23.47 -0.71
N ASP A 497 21.07 24.46 -0.75
CA ASP A 497 20.99 25.50 0.29
C ASP A 497 20.65 24.88 1.66
N ALA A 498 19.79 23.87 1.69
CA ALA A 498 19.40 23.19 2.92
C ALA A 498 20.52 22.31 3.51
N ALA A 499 21.47 21.86 2.69
CA ALA A 499 22.67 21.12 3.10
C ALA A 499 23.90 22.03 3.35
N SER A 500 23.75 23.35 3.26
CA SER A 500 24.83 24.32 3.37
C SER A 500 25.01 24.86 4.79
N TYR A 501 26.26 25.12 5.18
CA TYR A 501 26.59 25.78 6.45
C TYR A 501 27.84 26.66 6.28
N LEU A 502 27.76 27.94 6.69
CA LEU A 502 28.85 28.93 6.58
C LEU A 502 29.60 28.94 5.22
N GLY A 503 28.86 28.74 4.12
CA GLY A 503 29.38 28.77 2.75
C GLY A 503 30.02 27.46 2.25
N GLY A 504 30.03 26.39 3.06
CA GLY A 504 30.34 25.02 2.62
C GLY A 504 29.07 24.19 2.43
N VAL A 505 29.17 23.08 1.69
CA VAL A 505 28.07 22.12 1.45
C VAL A 505 28.46 20.78 2.04
N TYR A 506 27.62 20.19 2.90
CA TYR A 506 28.03 19.05 3.74
C TYR A 506 27.23 17.76 3.51
N GLY A 507 26.24 17.78 2.62
CA GLY A 507 25.37 16.63 2.34
C GLY A 507 24.65 16.74 1.02
#